data_AF-A0A1W9NAT9-F1
#
_entry.id   AF-A0A1W9NAT9-F1
#
_cell.length_a   1.000
_cell.length_b   1.000
_cell.length_c   1.000
_cell.angle_alpha   90.00
_cell.angle_beta   90.00
_cell.angle_gamma   90.00
#
_symmetry.space_group_name_H-M   'P 1'
#
loop_
_entity.id
_entity.type
_entity.pdbx_description
1 polymer ?
#
loop_
_entity_poly.entity_id
_entity_poly.type
_entity_poly.pdbx_seq_one_letter_code
_entity_poly.pdbx_strand_id
1 'polypeptide(L)'
;MPATLENLLYIISAMLFVFGLKMLGKVDKARKGNLVSAVGMLLAIVTALLSDEVLHWQWIAVGLAAGTVTGALAARLVAMTAMPEMVALFNGFGGIASLLVGWAEFQRLYSGNLLSSAPWNSLVIIGITILIGGVTFTGSVIAWGKLSEKITSKPILYGGQQVVNGLTVILILAAILLMSVGRSFLGDGGLLPFLTPYSVLLILAGLSFVLGVMVVIPIGGGDMPVVIS
;
A
#
# COMPACT_ATOMS: atom_id res chain seq x y z
N MET A 1 9.60 22.75 -10.73
CA MET A 1 10.59 22.31 -11.77
C MET A 1 9.88 22.20 -13.13
N PRO A 2 10.53 22.37 -14.30
CA PRO A 2 9.86 22.14 -15.59
C PRO A 2 9.40 20.68 -15.74
N ALA A 3 8.16 20.45 -16.19
CA ALA A 3 7.57 19.11 -16.29
C ALA A 3 8.39 18.12 -17.14
N THR A 4 9.09 18.60 -18.17
CA THR A 4 9.97 17.76 -18.99
C THR A 4 11.16 17.21 -18.19
N LEU A 5 11.74 18.04 -17.32
CA LEU A 5 12.86 17.64 -16.47
C LEU A 5 12.39 16.64 -15.40
N GLU A 6 11.23 16.90 -14.79
CA GLU A 6 10.59 15.96 -13.86
C GLU A 6 10.40 14.57 -14.48
N ASN A 7 9.72 14.50 -15.63
CA ASN A 7 9.46 13.24 -16.31
C ASN A 7 10.77 12.52 -16.70
N LEU A 8 11.79 13.27 -17.12
CA LEU A 8 13.09 12.70 -17.43
C LEU A 8 13.75 12.08 -16.19
N LEU A 9 13.72 12.76 -15.05
CA LEU A 9 14.28 12.24 -13.79
C LEU A 9 13.53 11.00 -13.30
N TYR A 10 12.20 10.93 -13.43
CA TYR A 10 11.44 9.72 -13.13
C TYR A 10 11.78 8.56 -14.07
N ILE A 11 11.96 8.80 -15.37
CA ILE A 11 12.39 7.77 -16.32
C ILE A 11 13.78 7.25 -15.93
N ILE A 12 14.72 8.14 -15.60
CA ILE A 12 16.06 7.75 -15.14
C ILE A 12 15.97 6.92 -13.86
N SER A 13 15.17 7.35 -12.88
CA SER A 13 14.95 6.60 -11.64
C SER A 13 14.39 5.19 -11.91
N ALA A 14 13.36 5.07 -12.76
CA ALA A 14 12.79 3.80 -13.16
C ALA A 14 13.82 2.89 -13.86
N MET A 15 14.65 3.44 -14.76
CA MET A 15 15.73 2.70 -15.39
C MET A 15 16.75 2.17 -14.37
N LEU A 16 17.16 3.00 -13.40
CA LEU A 16 18.06 2.59 -12.33
C LEU A 16 17.47 1.42 -11.51
N PHE A 17 16.18 1.46 -11.17
CA PHE A 17 15.51 0.34 -10.51
C PHE A 17 15.53 -0.94 -11.35
N VAL A 18 15.21 -0.85 -12.64
CA VAL A 18 15.22 -2.01 -13.55
C VAL A 18 16.63 -2.63 -13.64
N PHE A 19 17.66 -1.82 -13.81
CA PHE A 19 19.04 -2.30 -13.84
C PHE A 19 19.49 -2.85 -12.48
N GLY A 20 19.13 -2.19 -11.39
CA GLY A 20 19.41 -2.63 -10.02
C GLY A 20 18.82 -4.01 -9.74
N LEU A 21 17.54 -4.23 -10.04
CA LEU A 21 16.86 -5.53 -9.91
C LEU A 21 17.50 -6.61 -10.79
N LYS A 22 17.83 -6.29 -12.05
CA LYS A 22 18.52 -7.22 -12.95
C LYS A 22 19.90 -7.63 -12.41
N MET A 23 20.60 -6.73 -11.72
CA MET A 23 21.89 -6.99 -11.10
C MET A 23 21.76 -7.82 -9.80
N LEU A 24 20.67 -7.67 -9.05
CA LEU A 24 20.38 -8.48 -7.86
C LEU A 24 20.21 -9.97 -8.18
N GLY A 25 19.75 -10.30 -9.39
CA GLY A 25 19.66 -11.69 -9.86
C GLY A 25 20.99 -12.39 -10.10
N LYS A 26 22.14 -11.70 -9.98
CA LYS A 26 23.48 -12.28 -10.12
C LYS A 26 24.32 -12.05 -8.87
N VAL A 27 24.85 -13.12 -8.29
CA VAL A 27 25.59 -13.09 -7.01
C VAL A 27 26.78 -12.13 -7.03
N ASP A 28 27.52 -12.08 -8.15
CA ASP A 28 28.68 -11.21 -8.34
C ASP A 28 28.30 -9.71 -8.41
N LYS A 29 27.07 -9.39 -8.81
CA LYS A 29 26.59 -8.01 -9.00
C LYS A 29 25.62 -7.55 -7.91
N ALA A 30 25.18 -8.42 -7.01
CA ALA A 30 24.11 -8.13 -6.05
C ALA A 30 24.36 -6.86 -5.21
N ARG A 31 25.57 -6.69 -4.66
CA ARG A 31 25.91 -5.48 -3.86
C ARG A 31 25.82 -4.19 -4.68
N LYS A 32 26.30 -4.22 -5.93
CA LYS A 32 26.20 -3.07 -6.84
C LYS A 32 24.76 -2.83 -7.26
N GLY A 33 23.98 -3.89 -7.51
CA GLY A 33 22.56 -3.80 -7.82
C GLY A 33 21.77 -3.08 -6.71
N ASN A 34 22.02 -3.43 -5.45
CA ASN A 34 21.42 -2.75 -4.31
C ASN A 34 21.75 -1.25 -4.27
N LEU A 35 23.02 -0.88 -4.50
CA LEU A 35 23.43 0.53 -4.55
C LEU A 35 22.75 1.30 -5.70
N VAL A 36 22.67 0.69 -6.89
CA VAL A 36 21.99 1.30 -8.05
C VAL A 36 20.51 1.55 -7.75
N SER A 37 19.82 0.59 -7.13
CA SER A 37 18.43 0.77 -6.69
C SER A 37 18.29 1.88 -5.63
N ALA A 38 19.23 1.96 -4.68
CA ALA A 38 19.23 3.01 -3.66
C ALA A 38 19.41 4.41 -4.26
N VAL A 39 20.28 4.55 -5.26
CA VAL A 39 20.45 5.82 -6.01
C VAL A 39 19.18 6.16 -6.80
N GLY A 40 18.54 5.16 -7.43
CA GLY A 40 17.24 5.35 -8.10
C GLY A 40 16.15 5.85 -7.15
N MET A 41 16.06 5.27 -5.95
CA MET A 41 15.13 5.72 -4.90
C MET A 41 15.42 7.16 -4.45
N LEU A 42 16.69 7.48 -4.17
CA LEU A 42 17.08 8.84 -3.77
C LEU A 42 16.71 9.86 -4.85
N LEU A 43 16.93 9.53 -6.12
CA LEU A 43 16.57 10.39 -7.25
C LEU A 43 15.06 10.62 -7.31
N ALA A 44 14.23 9.58 -7.10
CA ALA A 44 12.77 9.70 -7.09
C ALA A 44 12.30 10.63 -5.96
N ILE A 45 12.83 10.46 -4.75
CA ILE A 45 12.49 11.31 -3.59
C ILE A 45 12.85 12.77 -3.87
N VAL A 46 14.07 13.04 -4.33
CA VAL A 46 14.53 14.40 -4.63
C VAL A 46 13.68 15.03 -5.74
N THR A 47 13.33 14.26 -6.77
CA THR A 47 12.47 14.72 -7.86
C THR A 47 11.11 15.14 -7.32
N ALA A 48 10.44 14.27 -6.55
CA ALA A 48 9.13 14.57 -5.97
C ALA A 48 9.15 15.82 -5.08
N LEU A 49 10.20 16.00 -4.26
CA LEU A 49 10.35 17.18 -3.40
C LEU A 49 10.57 18.49 -4.17
N LEU A 50 11.10 18.44 -5.39
CA LEU A 50 11.38 19.62 -6.23
C LEU A 50 10.28 19.91 -7.27
N SER A 51 9.41 18.93 -7.53
CA SER A 51 8.33 19.02 -8.50
C SER A 51 7.11 19.74 -7.94
N ASP A 52 6.64 19.34 -6.76
CA ASP A 52 5.39 19.82 -6.19
C ASP A 52 5.55 21.13 -5.42
N GLU A 53 4.50 21.95 -5.41
CA GLU A 53 4.35 23.02 -4.43
C GLU A 53 4.10 22.38 -3.06
N VAL A 54 5.19 22.04 -2.37
CA VAL A 54 5.14 21.44 -1.04
C VAL A 54 4.60 22.46 -0.05
N LEU A 55 3.31 22.32 0.29
CA LEU A 55 2.61 23.19 1.23
C LEU A 55 3.15 23.09 2.66
N HIS A 56 3.69 21.91 3.06
CA HIS A 56 4.09 21.64 4.43
C HIS A 56 5.41 20.84 4.57
N TRP A 57 6.53 21.50 4.30
CA TRP A 57 7.88 20.92 4.46
C TRP A 57 8.16 20.32 5.84
N GLN A 58 7.56 20.89 6.89
CA GLN A 58 7.73 20.40 8.26
C GLN A 58 7.24 18.96 8.43
N TRP A 59 6.03 18.64 7.96
CA TRP A 59 5.47 17.29 8.08
C TRP A 59 6.23 16.27 7.23
N ILE A 60 6.69 16.67 6.04
CA ILE A 60 7.52 15.82 5.18
C ILE A 60 8.86 15.53 5.87
N ALA A 61 9.52 16.55 6.42
CA ALA A 61 10.80 16.38 7.12
C ALA A 61 10.67 15.48 8.35
N VAL A 62 9.61 15.68 9.15
CA VAL A 62 9.32 14.83 10.33
C VAL A 62 9.07 13.38 9.90
N GLY A 63 8.23 13.17 8.89
CA GLY A 63 7.93 11.82 8.38
C GLY A 63 9.17 11.12 7.82
N LEU A 64 9.97 11.82 7.01
CA LEU A 64 11.20 11.31 6.44
C LEU A 64 12.22 10.95 7.53
N ALA A 65 12.42 11.84 8.50
CA ALA A 65 13.34 11.62 9.60
C ALA A 65 12.90 10.44 10.47
N ALA A 66 11.64 10.42 10.92
CA ALA A 66 11.09 9.36 11.76
C ALA A 66 11.14 8.00 11.05
N GLY A 67 10.70 7.94 9.78
CA GLY A 67 10.74 6.73 8.97
C GLY A 67 12.16 6.23 8.70
N THR A 68 13.09 7.14 8.37
CA THR A 68 14.50 6.77 8.12
C THR A 68 15.17 6.26 9.38
N VAL A 69 14.98 6.92 10.52
CA VAL A 69 15.57 6.51 11.81
C VAL A 69 15.02 5.15 12.23
N THR A 70 13.70 4.99 12.27
CA THR A 70 13.07 3.72 12.70
C THR A 70 13.42 2.57 11.75
N GLY A 71 13.37 2.80 10.43
CA GLY A 71 13.73 1.79 9.43
C GLY A 71 15.21 1.40 9.49
N ALA A 72 16.11 2.37 9.65
CA ALA A 72 17.55 2.09 9.74
C ALA A 72 17.92 1.36 11.03
N LEU A 73 17.28 1.69 12.15
CA LEU A 73 17.45 0.98 13.42
C LEU A 73 16.92 -0.46 13.30
N ALA A 74 15.71 -0.65 12.79
CA ALA A 74 15.13 -1.97 12.58
C ALA A 74 16.03 -2.84 11.67
N ALA A 75 16.52 -2.29 10.55
CA ALA A 75 17.37 -3.01 9.62
C ALA A 75 18.75 -3.40 10.19
N ARG A 76 19.25 -2.68 11.21
CA ARG A 76 20.58 -2.95 11.81
C ARG A 76 20.52 -3.79 13.07
N LEU A 77 19.43 -3.71 13.83
CA LEU A 77 19.33 -4.29 15.17
C LEU A 77 18.62 -5.65 15.21
N VAL A 78 17.80 -5.97 14.20
CA VAL A 78 17.11 -7.27 14.15
C VAL A 78 18.09 -8.38 13.76
N ALA A 79 17.98 -9.52 14.43
CA ALA A 79 18.81 -10.68 14.17
C ALA A 79 18.58 -11.25 12.75
N MET A 80 19.64 -11.77 12.12
CA MET A 80 19.56 -12.36 10.78
C MET A 80 18.60 -13.56 10.70
N THR A 81 18.32 -14.23 11.83
CA THR A 81 17.34 -15.32 11.93
C THR A 81 15.89 -14.84 11.83
N ALA A 82 15.61 -13.58 12.17
CA ALA A 82 14.29 -12.96 12.12
C ALA A 82 14.07 -12.10 10.86
N MET A 83 14.93 -12.27 9.84
CA MET A 83 14.79 -11.54 8.56
C MET A 83 13.43 -11.76 7.89
N PRO A 84 12.85 -12.98 7.84
CA PRO A 84 11.52 -13.17 7.22
C PRO A 84 10.43 -12.30 7.86
N GLU A 85 10.43 -12.18 9.18
CA GLU A 85 9.48 -11.36 9.95
C GLU A 85 9.64 -9.86 9.65
N MET A 86 10.89 -9.38 9.57
CA MET A 86 11.17 -7.99 9.24
C MET A 86 10.71 -7.65 7.82
N VAL A 87 10.99 -8.54 6.86
CA VAL A 87 10.57 -8.34 5.46
C VAL A 87 9.05 -8.30 5.36
N ALA A 88 8.33 -9.16 6.10
CA ALA A 88 6.87 -9.08 6.20
C ALA A 88 6.41 -7.70 6.68
N LEU A 89 6.93 -7.20 7.81
CA LEU A 89 6.54 -5.89 8.32
C LEU A 89 6.86 -4.74 7.37
N PHE A 90 8.03 -4.74 6.72
CA PHE A 90 8.39 -3.69 5.77
C PHE A 90 7.49 -3.68 4.54
N ASN A 91 7.07 -4.85 4.05
CA ASN A 91 6.04 -4.92 3.01
C ASN A 91 4.70 -4.35 3.50
N GLY A 92 4.31 -4.67 4.74
CA GLY A 92 3.12 -4.10 5.37
C GLY A 92 3.14 -2.57 5.45
N PHE A 93 4.27 -1.99 5.86
CA PHE A 93 4.43 -0.53 5.89
C PHE A 93 4.37 0.12 4.50
N GLY A 94 4.89 -0.55 3.47
CA GLY A 94 4.69 -0.13 2.08
C GLY A 94 3.20 -0.17 1.67
N GLY A 95 2.48 -1.21 2.08
CA GLY A 95 1.04 -1.36 1.87
C GLY A 95 0.21 -0.23 2.50
N ILE A 96 0.40 0.05 3.79
CA ILE A 96 -0.34 1.13 4.46
C ILE A 96 0.02 2.51 3.91
N ALA A 97 1.27 2.73 3.49
CA ALA A 97 1.67 3.96 2.81
C ALA A 97 0.89 4.15 1.50
N SER A 98 0.76 3.08 0.68
CA SER A 98 -0.06 3.10 -0.54
C SER A 98 -1.53 3.43 -0.24
N LEU A 99 -2.12 2.79 0.77
CA LEU A 99 -3.49 3.08 1.21
C LEU A 99 -3.65 4.54 1.62
N LEU A 100 -2.73 5.08 2.42
CA LEU A 100 -2.77 6.46 2.88
C LEU A 100 -2.61 7.46 1.75
N VAL A 101 -1.81 7.16 0.72
CA VAL A 101 -1.72 7.98 -0.51
C VAL A 101 -3.05 7.98 -1.27
N GLY A 102 -3.67 6.82 -1.46
CA GLY A 102 -5.00 6.72 -2.07
C GLY A 102 -6.07 7.48 -1.28
N TRP A 103 -6.04 7.36 0.06
CA TRP A 103 -6.92 8.11 0.95
C TRP A 103 -6.68 9.62 0.85
N ALA A 104 -5.42 10.06 0.85
CA ALA A 104 -5.07 11.48 0.76
C ALA A 104 -5.58 12.11 -0.54
N GLU A 105 -5.46 11.39 -1.66
CA GLU A 105 -6.00 11.86 -2.94
C GLU A 105 -7.54 11.89 -2.95
N PHE A 106 -8.20 10.89 -2.36
CA PHE A 106 -9.65 10.95 -2.14
C PHE A 106 -10.04 12.16 -1.29
N GLN A 107 -9.32 12.39 -0.19
CA GLN A 107 -9.58 13.49 0.73
C GLN A 107 -9.43 14.85 0.03
N ARG A 108 -8.42 15.00 -0.83
CA ARG A 108 -8.21 16.20 -1.65
C ARG A 108 -9.40 16.46 -2.58
N LEU A 109 -9.92 15.41 -3.23
CA LEU A 109 -11.10 15.52 -4.09
C LEU A 109 -12.38 15.80 -3.29
N TYR A 110 -12.52 15.19 -2.12
CA TYR A 110 -13.69 15.35 -1.23
C TYR A 110 -13.74 16.76 -0.65
N SER A 111 -12.66 17.23 -0.02
CA SER A 111 -12.60 18.57 0.61
C SER A 111 -12.62 19.71 -0.42
N GLY A 112 -12.09 19.47 -1.62
CA GLY A 112 -12.14 20.42 -2.73
C GLY A 112 -13.48 20.48 -3.46
N ASN A 113 -14.48 19.68 -3.06
CA ASN A 113 -15.75 19.51 -3.79
C ASN A 113 -15.57 19.09 -5.27
N LEU A 114 -14.47 18.38 -5.58
CA LEU A 114 -14.10 17.96 -6.93
C LEU A 114 -14.54 16.53 -7.26
N LEU A 115 -15.11 15.79 -6.29
CA LEU A 115 -15.55 14.41 -6.47
C LEU A 115 -16.57 14.22 -7.59
N SER A 116 -17.44 15.20 -7.82
CA SER A 116 -18.45 15.16 -8.90
C SER A 116 -17.84 15.38 -10.29
N SER A 117 -16.75 16.14 -10.38
CA SER A 117 -15.99 16.39 -11.60
C SER A 117 -14.87 15.37 -11.84
N ALA A 118 -14.49 14.60 -10.82
CA ALA A 118 -13.42 13.63 -10.92
C ALA A 118 -13.75 12.56 -11.97
N PRO A 119 -12.79 12.23 -12.87
CA PRO A 119 -12.93 11.12 -13.81
C PRO A 119 -13.15 9.80 -13.07
N TRP A 120 -14.03 8.94 -13.60
CA TRP A 120 -14.35 7.65 -12.98
C TRP A 120 -13.12 6.76 -12.82
N ASN A 121 -12.19 6.80 -13.78
CA ASN A 121 -10.98 5.99 -13.78
C ASN A 121 -10.03 6.38 -12.64
N SER A 122 -9.94 7.66 -12.29
CA SER A 122 -9.15 8.13 -11.15
C SER A 122 -9.69 7.55 -9.84
N LEU A 123 -11.02 7.53 -9.67
CA LEU A 123 -11.68 6.97 -8.48
C LEU A 123 -11.51 5.45 -8.40
N VAL A 124 -11.53 4.74 -9.53
CA VAL A 124 -11.22 3.30 -9.59
C VAL A 124 -9.78 3.05 -9.15
N ILE A 125 -8.81 3.82 -9.66
CA ILE A 125 -7.40 3.69 -9.28
C ILE A 125 -7.24 3.92 -7.78
N ILE A 126 -7.82 4.98 -7.23
CA ILE A 126 -7.81 5.26 -5.79
C ILE A 126 -8.37 4.08 -4.99
N GLY A 127 -9.52 3.53 -5.43
CA GLY A 127 -10.15 2.40 -4.78
C GLY A 127 -9.27 1.14 -4.77
N ILE A 128 -8.62 0.85 -5.91
CA ILE A 128 -7.68 -0.28 -6.03
C ILE A 128 -6.41 -0.04 -5.19
N THR A 129 -5.90 1.18 -5.15
CA THR A 129 -4.74 1.56 -4.33
C THR A 129 -5.02 1.32 -2.84
N ILE A 130 -6.20 1.73 -2.36
CA ILE A 130 -6.65 1.47 -0.98
C ILE A 130 -6.82 -0.02 -0.71
N LEU A 131 -7.43 -0.75 -1.65
CA LEU A 131 -7.62 -2.19 -1.55
C LEU A 131 -6.30 -2.93 -1.38
N ILE A 132 -5.38 -2.75 -2.33
CA ILE A 132 -4.09 -3.43 -2.34
C ILE A 132 -3.30 -3.03 -1.08
N GLY A 133 -3.25 -1.74 -0.76
CA GLY A 133 -2.53 -1.26 0.41
C GLY A 133 -3.06 -1.83 1.74
N GLY A 134 -4.39 -1.87 1.91
CA GLY A 134 -5.03 -2.40 3.11
C GLY A 134 -4.82 -3.90 3.29
N VAL A 135 -5.01 -4.67 2.21
CA VAL A 135 -4.79 -6.13 2.21
C VAL A 135 -3.33 -6.46 2.49
N THR A 136 -2.39 -5.76 1.84
CA THR A 136 -0.95 -5.97 2.07
C THR A 136 -0.57 -5.65 3.52
N PHE A 137 -1.09 -4.57 4.10
CA PHE A 137 -0.78 -4.19 5.48
C PHE A 137 -1.22 -5.26 6.48
N THR A 138 -2.50 -5.61 6.51
CA THR A 138 -3.00 -6.58 7.51
C THR A 138 -2.53 -7.99 7.23
N GLY A 139 -2.42 -8.40 5.97
CA GLY A 139 -1.82 -9.69 5.61
C GLY A 139 -0.38 -9.81 6.12
N SER A 140 0.43 -8.76 5.96
CA SER A 140 1.80 -8.69 6.47
C SER A 140 1.88 -8.74 8.00
N VAL A 141 0.95 -8.08 8.70
CA VAL A 141 0.88 -8.13 10.18
C VAL A 141 0.57 -9.55 10.68
N ILE A 142 -0.34 -10.27 10.01
CA ILE A 142 -0.63 -11.67 10.35
C ILE A 142 0.56 -12.57 10.03
N ALA A 143 1.23 -12.38 8.89
CA ALA A 143 2.41 -13.13 8.51
C ALA A 143 3.55 -12.94 9.53
N TRP A 144 3.83 -11.68 9.91
CA TRP A 144 4.76 -11.36 10.98
C TRP A 144 4.37 -12.02 12.31
N GLY A 145 3.10 -11.94 12.70
CA GLY A 145 2.62 -12.53 13.95
C GLY A 145 2.81 -14.04 14.01
N LYS A 146 2.66 -14.74 12.88
CA LYS A 146 2.85 -16.20 12.78
C LYS A 146 4.31 -16.62 12.72
N LEU A 147 5.16 -15.86 12.03
CA LEU A 147 6.59 -16.11 11.96
C LEU A 147 7.29 -15.82 13.29
N SER A 148 6.89 -14.76 13.98
CA SER A 148 7.38 -14.40 15.32
C SER A 148 6.78 -15.24 16.45
N GLU A 149 5.98 -16.26 16.12
CA GLU A 149 5.26 -17.14 17.06
C GLU A 149 4.34 -16.41 18.07
N LYS A 150 4.05 -15.13 17.87
CA LYS A 150 3.09 -14.35 18.67
C LYS A 150 1.63 -14.77 18.40
N ILE A 151 1.40 -15.33 17.23
CA ILE A 151 0.15 -15.97 16.80
C ILE A 151 0.49 -17.42 16.45
N THR A 152 -0.45 -18.34 16.67
CA THR A 152 -0.27 -19.74 16.28
C THR A 152 0.17 -19.88 14.81
N SER A 153 1.27 -20.60 14.61
CA SER A 153 1.79 -20.91 13.27
C SER A 153 0.93 -21.95 12.54
N LYS A 154 -0.02 -22.60 13.22
CA LYS A 154 -0.94 -23.55 12.58
C LYS A 154 -1.99 -22.80 11.74
N PRO A 155 -2.39 -23.35 10.58
CA PRO A 155 -3.58 -22.91 9.84
C PRO A 155 -4.80 -22.76 10.75
N ILE A 156 -5.43 -21.58 10.74
CA ILE A 156 -6.73 -21.36 11.39
C ILE A 156 -7.79 -21.38 10.29
N LEU A 157 -8.57 -22.46 10.25
CA LEU A 157 -9.66 -22.65 9.29
C LEU A 157 -11.00 -22.36 9.96
N TYR A 158 -11.94 -21.81 9.20
CA TYR A 158 -13.32 -21.62 9.64
C TYR A 158 -14.32 -22.04 8.55
N GLY A 159 -15.51 -22.44 8.97
CA GLY A 159 -16.56 -22.89 8.06
C GLY A 159 -16.97 -21.80 7.06
N GLY A 160 -17.07 -22.15 5.78
CA GLY A 160 -17.51 -21.23 4.74
C GLY A 160 -16.49 -20.16 4.32
N GLN A 161 -15.20 -20.34 4.65
CA GLN A 161 -14.15 -19.36 4.35
C GLN A 161 -14.11 -18.88 2.89
N GLN A 162 -14.26 -19.78 1.92
CA GLN A 162 -14.29 -19.39 0.50
C GLN A 162 -15.47 -18.46 0.18
N VAL A 163 -16.63 -18.70 0.79
CA VAL A 163 -17.83 -17.88 0.63
C VAL A 163 -17.62 -16.51 1.29
N VAL A 164 -17.12 -16.47 2.52
CA VAL A 164 -16.88 -15.22 3.24
C VAL A 164 -15.85 -14.36 2.51
N ASN A 165 -14.75 -14.94 2.06
CA ASN A 165 -13.71 -14.22 1.32
C ASN A 165 -14.23 -13.73 -0.03
N GLY A 166 -14.97 -14.59 -0.75
CA GLY A 166 -15.60 -14.22 -2.02
C GLY A 166 -16.61 -13.08 -1.88
N LEU A 167 -17.48 -13.14 -0.87
CA LEU A 167 -18.42 -12.05 -0.56
C LEU A 167 -17.70 -10.76 -0.17
N THR A 168 -16.63 -10.84 0.62
CA THR A 168 -15.83 -9.67 1.00
C THR A 168 -15.22 -9.00 -0.23
N VAL A 169 -14.66 -9.77 -1.17
CA VAL A 169 -14.14 -9.25 -2.44
C VAL A 169 -15.26 -8.60 -3.27
N ILE A 170 -16.43 -9.24 -3.38
CA ILE A 170 -17.56 -8.67 -4.11
C ILE A 170 -18.00 -7.34 -3.49
N LEU A 171 -18.08 -7.25 -2.17
CA LEU A 171 -18.45 -6.01 -1.47
C LEU A 171 -17.42 -4.88 -1.69
N ILE A 172 -16.13 -5.22 -1.70
CA ILE A 172 -15.05 -4.28 -2.02
C ILE A 172 -15.19 -3.76 -3.46
N LEU A 173 -15.40 -4.66 -4.44
CA LEU A 173 -15.58 -4.27 -5.83
C LEU A 173 -16.84 -3.40 -6.02
N ALA A 174 -17.92 -3.75 -5.32
CA ALA A 174 -19.14 -2.93 -5.30
C ALA A 174 -18.89 -1.55 -4.69
N ALA A 175 -18.11 -1.44 -3.61
CA ALA A 175 -17.73 -0.16 -3.02
C ALA A 175 -16.90 0.70 -3.99
N ILE A 176 -15.94 0.11 -4.71
CA ILE A 176 -15.16 0.81 -5.74
C ILE A 176 -16.06 1.30 -6.88
N LEU A 177 -16.98 0.47 -7.36
CA LEU A 177 -17.94 0.84 -8.40
C LEU A 177 -18.91 1.94 -7.95
N LEU A 178 -19.42 1.86 -6.72
CA LEU A 178 -20.29 2.88 -6.12
C LEU A 178 -19.55 4.21 -5.96
N MET A 179 -18.29 4.18 -5.53
CA MET A 179 -17.47 5.39 -5.41
C MET A 179 -17.18 6.02 -6.78
N SER A 180 -16.99 5.21 -7.82
CA SER A 180 -16.52 5.69 -9.13
C SER A 180 -17.65 6.10 -10.08
N VAL A 181 -18.54 5.16 -10.41
CA VAL A 181 -19.61 5.36 -11.40
C VAL A 181 -20.96 5.56 -10.70
N GLY A 182 -21.18 4.84 -9.59
CA GLY A 182 -22.44 4.87 -8.83
C GLY A 182 -22.59 6.06 -7.87
N ARG A 183 -21.74 7.09 -7.96
CA ARG A 183 -21.69 8.19 -6.98
C ARG A 183 -23.01 8.97 -6.86
N SER A 184 -23.81 9.02 -7.93
CA SER A 184 -25.14 9.64 -7.94
C SER A 184 -26.16 8.90 -7.09
N PHE A 185 -25.88 7.66 -6.70
CA PHE A 185 -26.73 6.90 -5.79
C PHE A 185 -26.47 7.21 -4.31
N LEU A 186 -25.40 7.95 -3.99
CA LEU A 186 -24.96 8.26 -2.63
C LEU A 186 -25.44 9.65 -2.18
N GLY A 187 -25.71 9.80 -0.88
CA GLY A 187 -26.11 11.05 -0.25
C GLY A 187 -27.57 11.44 -0.45
N ASP A 188 -27.93 12.63 0.04
CA ASP A 188 -29.31 13.12 0.04
C ASP A 188 -29.87 13.22 -1.39
N GLY A 189 -30.94 12.46 -1.65
CA GLY A 189 -31.60 12.36 -2.96
C GLY A 189 -31.15 11.18 -3.84
N GLY A 190 -30.16 10.40 -3.41
CA GLY A 190 -29.75 9.15 -4.06
C GLY A 190 -30.57 7.92 -3.63
N LEU A 191 -30.34 6.77 -4.28
CA LEU A 191 -30.97 5.49 -3.92
C LEU A 191 -30.50 4.97 -2.54
N LEU A 192 -29.31 5.38 -2.09
CA LEU A 192 -28.68 4.98 -0.84
C LEU A 192 -28.39 6.22 0.01
N PRO A 193 -29.41 6.89 0.55
CA PRO A 193 -29.27 8.19 1.21
C PRO A 193 -28.43 8.12 2.50
N PHE A 194 -28.37 6.95 3.13
CA PHE A 194 -27.58 6.70 4.33
C PHE A 194 -26.07 6.50 4.04
N LEU A 195 -25.67 6.33 2.77
CA LEU A 195 -24.28 6.19 2.38
C LEU A 195 -23.78 7.47 1.73
N THR A 196 -22.72 8.04 2.31
CA THR A 196 -21.94 9.13 1.72
C THR A 196 -20.70 8.57 1.00
N PRO A 197 -20.10 9.30 0.05
CA PRO A 197 -18.82 8.91 -0.55
C PRO A 197 -17.74 8.63 0.51
N TYR A 198 -17.72 9.41 1.59
CA TYR A 198 -16.78 9.21 2.69
C TYR A 198 -17.05 7.92 3.47
N SER A 199 -18.31 7.57 3.75
CA SER A 199 -18.61 6.27 4.37
C SER A 199 -18.25 5.08 3.49
N VAL A 200 -18.41 5.21 2.16
CA VAL A 200 -17.99 4.16 1.21
C VAL A 200 -16.48 3.95 1.26
N LEU A 201 -15.69 5.03 1.35
CA LEU A 201 -14.24 4.96 1.55
C LEU A 201 -13.87 4.20 2.84
N LEU A 202 -14.54 4.52 3.96
CA LEU A 202 -14.30 3.86 5.25
C LEU A 202 -14.63 2.36 5.19
N ILE A 203 -15.75 2.00 4.56
CA ILE A 203 -16.14 0.60 4.34
C ILE A 203 -15.11 -0.10 3.47
N LEU A 204 -14.67 0.52 2.37
CA LEU A 204 -13.64 -0.03 1.49
C LEU A 204 -12.34 -0.30 2.25
N ALA A 205 -11.83 0.66 3.01
CA ALA A 205 -10.61 0.51 3.80
C ALA A 205 -10.78 -0.58 4.87
N GLY A 206 -11.90 -0.58 5.60
CA GLY A 206 -12.21 -1.58 6.62
C GLY A 206 -12.30 -2.99 6.06
N LEU A 207 -13.00 -3.19 4.95
CA LEU A 207 -13.10 -4.49 4.27
C LEU A 207 -11.74 -4.94 3.72
N SER A 208 -10.91 -4.01 3.23
CA SER A 208 -9.55 -4.33 2.75
C SER A 208 -8.67 -4.86 3.87
N PHE A 209 -8.74 -4.24 5.06
CA PHE A 209 -8.05 -4.74 6.26
C PHE A 209 -8.55 -6.12 6.67
N VAL A 210 -9.87 -6.32 6.71
CA VAL A 210 -10.49 -7.61 7.05
C VAL A 210 -10.07 -8.69 6.05
N LEU A 211 -10.10 -8.39 4.76
CA LEU A 211 -9.71 -9.32 3.70
C LEU A 211 -8.24 -9.77 3.84
N GLY A 212 -7.32 -8.83 4.12
CA GLY A 212 -5.92 -9.19 4.34
C GLY A 212 -5.73 -10.16 5.51
N VAL A 213 -6.48 -9.99 6.60
CA VAL A 213 -6.48 -10.96 7.71
C VAL A 213 -7.04 -12.32 7.24
N MET A 214 -8.22 -12.33 6.63
CA MET A 214 -8.94 -13.55 6.25
C MET A 214 -8.22 -14.39 5.19
N VAL A 215 -7.41 -13.76 4.32
CA VAL A 215 -6.64 -14.46 3.29
C VAL A 215 -5.37 -15.11 3.86
N VAL A 216 -4.73 -14.50 4.87
CA VAL A 216 -3.45 -15.00 5.42
C VAL A 216 -3.64 -15.90 6.65
N ILE A 217 -4.75 -15.75 7.40
CA ILE A 217 -5.04 -16.59 8.57
C ILE A 217 -5.13 -18.12 8.31
N PRO A 218 -5.56 -18.64 7.14
CA PRO A 218 -5.55 -20.09 6.87
C PRO A 218 -4.15 -20.64 6.52
N ILE A 219 -3.16 -19.78 6.25
CA ILE A 219 -1.87 -20.23 5.74
C ILE A 219 -0.98 -20.69 6.90
N GLY A 220 -0.27 -21.80 6.76
CA GLY A 220 0.64 -22.31 7.79
C GLY A 220 1.92 -21.48 7.91
N GLY A 221 2.55 -21.48 9.08
CA GLY A 221 3.81 -20.76 9.34
C GLY A 221 4.95 -21.17 8.39
N GLY A 222 5.04 -22.46 8.05
CA GLY A 222 6.03 -22.97 7.09
C GLY A 222 5.86 -22.44 5.66
N ASP A 223 4.63 -22.07 5.29
CA ASP A 223 4.30 -21.54 3.96
C ASP A 223 4.31 -20.00 3.91
N MET A 224 4.53 -19.33 5.06
CA MET A 224 4.57 -17.86 5.14
C MET A 224 5.60 -17.19 4.22
N PRO A 225 6.79 -17.77 3.95
CA PRO A 225 7.72 -17.16 2.99
C PRO A 225 7.12 -16.92 1.61
N VAL A 226 6.17 -17.77 1.17
CA VAL A 226 5.46 -17.63 -0.12
C VAL A 226 4.44 -16.49 -0.08
N VAL A 227 3.89 -16.19 1.10
CA VAL A 227 2.92 -15.09 1.29
C VAL A 227 3.62 -13.72 1.27
N ILE A 228 4.88 -13.70 1.69
CA ILE A 228 5.68 -12.48 1.84
C ILE A 228 6.40 -12.12 0.52
N SER A 229 6.70 -13.11 -0.33
CA SER A 229 7.30 -12.92 -1.66
C SER A 229 6.32 -12.38 -2.68
#